data_AF-A0A847UNP3-F1
#
_entry.id   AF-A0A847UNP3-F1
#
_cell.length_a   1.000
_cell.length_b   1.000
_cell.length_c   1.000
_cell.angle_alpha   90.00
_cell.angle_beta   90.00
_cell.angle_gamma   90.00
#
_symmetry.space_group_name_H-M   'P 1'
#
loop_
_entity.id
_entity.type
_entity.pdbx_description
1 polymer ?
#
loop_
_entity_poly.entity_id
_entity_poly.type
_entity_poly.pdbx_seq_one_letter_code
_entity_poly.pdbx_strand_id
1 'polypeptide(L)'
;MRPVTRNTLLGIIAVVVLLLALGALPGLLKSGDPYYTVATPTDGEYSVDNGTAINWSSQSERRFPYTSEALADASRSTAGQSEPYWRGPLGFKGAFTHSPFDERDALRQQYNGAVTDDGVVVRHNGTFYHVAVRQDV
;
A
#
# COMPACT_ATOMS: atom_id res chain seq x y z
N MET A 1 -29.47 -29.59 39.04
CA MET A 1 -29.93 -28.47 38.19
C MET A 1 -31.01 -28.98 37.25
N ARG A 2 -32.10 -28.23 37.05
CA ARG A 2 -33.16 -28.63 36.10
C ARG A 2 -32.55 -28.77 34.70
N PRO A 3 -32.91 -29.79 33.91
CA PRO A 3 -32.27 -30.10 32.63
C PRO A 3 -32.31 -28.92 31.64
N VAL A 4 -33.36 -28.09 31.73
CA VAL A 4 -33.54 -26.87 30.93
C VAL A 4 -32.44 -25.84 31.20
N THR A 5 -32.06 -25.63 32.45
CA THR A 5 -31.01 -24.67 32.83
C THR A 5 -29.63 -25.12 32.31
N ARG A 6 -29.39 -26.44 32.29
CA ARG A 6 -28.14 -27.02 31.77
C ARG A 6 -27.99 -26.83 30.27
N ASN A 7 -29.06 -27.07 29.49
CA ASN A 7 -29.03 -26.87 28.04
C ASN A 7 -28.89 -25.40 27.65
N THR A 8 -29.52 -24.48 28.41
CA THR A 8 -29.40 -23.04 28.16
C THR A 8 -27.96 -22.55 28.40
N LEU A 9 -27.32 -23.00 29.48
CA LEU A 9 -25.92 -22.68 29.77
C LEU A 9 -24.98 -23.21 28.69
N LEU A 10 -25.20 -24.44 28.22
CA LEU A 10 -24.43 -25.02 27.11
C LEU A 10 -24.60 -24.21 25.81
N GLY A 11 -25.81 -23.76 25.51
CA GLY A 11 -26.08 -22.88 24.36
C GLY A 11 -25.32 -21.56 24.44
N ILE A 12 -25.32 -20.91 25.61
CA ILE A 12 -24.59 -19.65 25.83
C ILE A 12 -23.07 -19.86 25.67
N ILE A 13 -22.52 -20.93 26.26
CA ILE A 13 -21.10 -21.26 26.12
C ILE A 13 -20.74 -21.50 24.65
N ALA A 14 -21.58 -22.24 23.90
CA ALA A 14 -21.36 -22.48 22.48
C ALA A 14 -21.35 -21.17 21.67
N VAL A 15 -22.26 -20.24 21.96
CA VAL A 15 -22.31 -18.92 21.31
C VAL A 15 -21.07 -18.10 21.65
N VAL A 16 -20.65 -18.07 22.92
CA VAL A 16 -19.44 -17.34 23.35
C VAL A 16 -18.19 -17.89 22.67
N VAL A 17 -18.05 -19.22 22.57
CA VAL A 17 -16.93 -19.86 21.86
C VAL A 17 -16.96 -19.50 20.37
N LEU A 18 -18.13 -19.51 19.74
CA LEU A 18 -18.27 -19.13 18.33
C LEU A 18 -17.89 -17.65 18.11
N LEU A 19 -18.34 -16.75 18.98
CA LEU A 19 -18.00 -15.33 18.92
C LEU A 19 -16.51 -15.07 19.19
N LEU A 20 -15.87 -15.83 20.07
CA LEU A 20 -14.41 -15.78 20.28
C LEU A 20 -13.64 -16.26 19.04
N ALA A 21 -14.09 -17.35 18.40
CA ALA A 21 -13.51 -17.82 17.16
C ALA A 21 -13.66 -16.79 16.02
N LEU A 22 -14.82 -16.12 15.96
CA LEU A 22 -15.07 -15.03 15.00
C LEU A 22 -14.30 -13.74 15.34
N GLY A 23 -14.11 -13.44 16.62
CA GLY A 23 -13.34 -12.29 17.11
C GLY A 23 -11.82 -12.43 16.94
N ALA A 24 -11.32 -13.66 16.75
CA ALA A 24 -9.90 -13.93 16.46
C ALA A 24 -9.55 -13.84 14.96
N LEU A 25 -10.55 -13.90 14.06
CA LEU A 25 -10.34 -13.75 12.61
C LEU A 25 -9.67 -12.44 12.18
N PRO A 26 -9.94 -11.26 12.78
CA PRO A 26 -9.29 -10.01 12.39
C PRO A 26 -7.77 -10.05 12.56
N GLY A 27 -7.25 -10.79 13.55
CA GLY A 27 -5.82 -10.95 13.79
C GLY A 27 -5.13 -11.79 12.72
N LEU A 28 -5.81 -12.82 12.19
CA LEU A 28 -5.33 -13.60 11.05
C LEU A 28 -5.27 -12.77 9.75
N LEU A 29 -5.97 -11.62 9.69
CA LEU A 29 -5.95 -10.74 8.53
C LEU A 29 -4.66 -9.93 8.35
N LYS A 30 -3.78 -9.92 9.36
CA LYS A 30 -2.50 -9.22 9.35
C LYS A 30 -1.32 -10.17 9.11
N SER A 31 -1.56 -11.24 8.35
CA SER A 31 -0.57 -12.29 8.01
C SER A 31 -0.07 -12.19 6.55
N GLY A 32 -0.49 -11.20 5.78
CA GLY A 32 0.03 -10.99 4.42
C GLY A 32 1.35 -10.21 4.44
N ASP A 33 2.21 -10.41 3.44
CA ASP A 33 3.45 -9.66 3.34
C ASP A 33 3.16 -8.16 3.08
N PRO A 34 3.86 -7.24 3.78
CA PRO A 34 3.66 -5.82 3.60
C PRO A 34 4.28 -5.34 2.27
N TYR A 35 3.56 -4.43 1.62
CA TYR A 35 4.02 -3.74 0.42
C TYR A 35 4.29 -2.28 0.72
N TYR A 36 5.40 -1.76 0.18
CA TYR A 36 5.85 -0.39 0.38
C TYR A 36 6.04 0.28 -0.97
N THR A 37 5.74 1.57 -1.05
CA THR A 37 6.21 2.40 -2.16
C THR A 37 7.58 2.93 -1.78
N VAL A 38 8.56 2.73 -2.66
CA VAL A 38 9.95 3.13 -2.43
C VAL A 38 10.35 4.14 -3.50
N ALA A 39 10.81 5.30 -3.06
CA ALA A 39 11.33 6.35 -3.92
C ALA A 39 12.87 6.34 -3.86
N THR A 40 13.51 5.76 -4.88
CA THR A 40 14.98 5.65 -4.94
C THR A 40 15.54 6.80 -5.77
N PRO A 41 16.48 7.61 -5.26
CA PRO A 41 17.13 8.63 -6.07
C PRO A 41 17.83 7.99 -7.27
N THR A 42 17.68 8.57 -8.45
CA THR A 42 18.26 8.04 -9.69
C THR A 42 18.93 9.15 -10.47
N ASP A 43 20.11 8.84 -11.00
CA ASP A 43 20.86 9.69 -11.90
C ASP A 43 20.70 9.12 -13.33
N GLY A 44 20.05 9.88 -14.21
CA GLY A 44 19.80 9.50 -15.59
C GLY A 44 19.35 10.69 -16.43
N GLU A 45 19.33 10.52 -17.75
CA GLU A 45 18.86 11.55 -18.68
C GLU A 45 17.33 11.60 -18.71
N TYR A 46 16.75 12.07 -17.60
CA TYR A 46 15.32 12.26 -17.45
C TYR A 46 14.96 13.74 -17.61
N SER A 47 13.83 14.01 -18.26
CA SER A 47 13.32 15.35 -18.46
C SER A 47 11.81 15.36 -18.33
N VAL A 48 11.32 16.34 -17.57
CA VAL A 48 9.88 16.62 -17.48
C VAL A 48 9.35 17.09 -18.83
N ASP A 49 10.13 17.91 -19.54
CA ASP A 49 9.70 18.52 -20.81
C ASP A 49 9.62 17.48 -21.95
N ASN A 50 10.48 16.46 -21.90
CA ASN A 50 10.44 15.34 -22.85
C ASN A 50 9.44 14.24 -22.46
N GLY A 51 8.73 14.40 -21.32
CA GLY A 51 7.78 13.41 -20.83
C GLY A 51 8.40 12.14 -20.25
N THR A 52 9.72 12.10 -20.06
CA THR A 52 10.44 10.96 -19.46
C THR A 52 10.48 10.99 -17.94
N ALA A 53 9.98 12.07 -17.33
CA ALA A 53 9.76 12.17 -15.89
C ALA A 53 8.48 12.93 -15.57
N ILE A 54 7.82 12.54 -14.48
CA ILE A 54 6.61 13.19 -13.97
C ILE A 54 7.01 14.35 -13.05
N ASN A 55 6.48 15.55 -13.25
CA ASN A 55 6.68 16.65 -12.30
C ASN A 55 5.80 16.47 -11.06
N TRP A 56 6.38 16.08 -9.93
CA TRP A 56 5.62 15.79 -8.71
C TRP A 56 4.90 17.00 -8.13
N SER A 57 5.49 18.19 -8.27
CA SER A 57 4.89 19.43 -7.74
C SER A 57 3.51 19.77 -8.35
N SER A 58 3.16 19.14 -9.47
CA SER A 58 1.86 19.27 -10.13
C SER A 58 0.84 18.21 -9.70
N GLN A 59 1.26 17.20 -8.93
CA GLN A 59 0.41 16.10 -8.49
C GLN A 59 -0.24 16.41 -7.13
N SER A 60 -1.40 15.81 -6.88
CA SER A 60 -2.09 15.96 -5.61
C SER A 60 -1.68 14.87 -4.64
N GLU A 61 -1.13 15.26 -3.49
CA GLU A 61 -0.77 14.33 -2.42
C GLU A 61 -1.96 13.52 -1.91
N ARG A 62 -3.16 14.12 -1.95
CA ARG A 62 -4.42 13.44 -1.57
C ARG A 62 -4.81 12.31 -2.52
N ARG A 63 -4.36 12.37 -3.78
CA ARG A 63 -4.61 11.34 -4.79
C ARG A 63 -3.57 10.23 -4.75
N PHE A 64 -2.36 10.56 -4.30
CA PHE A 64 -1.23 9.64 -4.27
C PHE A 64 -0.53 9.63 -2.89
N PRO A 65 -1.24 9.31 -1.79
CA PRO A 65 -0.67 9.30 -0.45
C PRO A 65 0.60 8.46 -0.32
N TYR A 66 0.63 7.22 -0.86
CA TYR A 66 1.79 6.34 -0.70
C TYR A 66 3.03 6.87 -1.43
N THR A 67 2.84 7.33 -2.66
CA THR A 67 3.92 7.93 -3.44
C THR A 67 4.43 9.23 -2.81
N SER A 68 3.51 10.03 -2.25
CA SER A 68 3.85 11.29 -1.57
C SER A 68 4.68 11.06 -0.31
N GLU A 69 4.28 10.09 0.52
CA GLU A 69 5.03 9.71 1.73
C GLU A 69 6.44 9.23 1.38
N ALA A 70 6.56 8.32 0.41
CA ALA A 70 7.86 7.83 -0.03
C ALA A 70 8.78 8.97 -0.52
N LEU A 71 8.23 9.95 -1.25
CA LEU A 71 8.98 11.11 -1.74
C LEU A 71 9.28 12.17 -0.66
N ALA A 72 8.47 12.22 0.41
CA ALA A 72 8.70 13.08 1.56
C ALA A 72 9.80 12.52 2.48
N ASP A 73 9.87 11.20 2.62
CA ASP A 73 10.92 10.48 3.35
C ASP A 73 12.24 10.41 2.56
N ALA A 74 12.18 10.44 1.23
CA ALA A 74 13.35 10.34 0.37
C ALA A 74 14.27 11.57 0.42
N SER A 75 15.57 11.33 0.30
CA SER A 75 16.61 12.34 0.18
C SER A 75 17.43 12.13 -1.10
N ARG A 76 18.32 13.07 -1.44
CA ARG A 76 19.20 12.95 -2.63
C ARG A 76 20.12 11.73 -2.59
N SER A 77 20.40 11.21 -1.40
CA SER A 77 21.33 10.09 -1.17
C SER A 77 20.66 8.84 -0.61
N THR A 78 19.38 8.90 -0.24
CA THR A 78 18.71 7.86 0.55
C THR A 78 17.32 7.63 -0.02
N ALA A 79 16.99 6.36 -0.27
CA ALA A 79 15.66 5.98 -0.72
C ALA A 79 14.66 6.19 0.42
N GLY A 80 13.52 6.80 0.11
CA GLY A 80 12.41 6.95 1.05
C GLY A 80 11.39 5.84 0.88
N GLN A 81 10.63 5.58 1.94
CA GLN A 81 9.61 4.53 1.96
C GLN A 81 8.27 5.05 2.50
N SER A 82 7.17 4.59 1.92
CA SER A 82 5.81 4.87 2.41
C SER A 82 5.47 3.98 3.61
N GLU A 83 4.31 4.24 4.24
CA GLU A 83 3.74 3.27 5.18
C GLU A 83 3.41 1.91 4.51
N PRO A 84 3.43 0.80 5.29
CA PRO A 84 3.15 -0.53 4.78
C PRO A 84 1.67 -0.71 4.41
N TYR A 85 1.43 -1.16 3.17
CA TYR A 85 0.15 -1.67 2.71
C TYR A 85 0.07 -3.19 2.91
N TRP A 86 -0.95 -3.65 3.65
CA TRP A 86 -1.18 -5.06 3.94
C TRP A 86 -2.25 -5.63 3.01
N ARG A 87 -1.91 -6.62 2.18
CA ARG A 87 -2.94 -7.41 1.49
C ARG A 87 -3.66 -8.29 2.53
N GLY A 88 -4.95 -8.05 2.74
CA GLY A 88 -5.76 -8.95 3.57
C GLY A 88 -5.78 -10.37 2.97
N PRO A 89 -5.80 -11.44 3.79
CA PRO A 89 -5.58 -12.84 3.38
C PRO A 89 -6.67 -13.44 2.49
N LEU A 90 -7.75 -12.71 2.20
CA LEU A 90 -8.79 -13.16 1.27
C LEU A 90 -8.91 -12.27 0.03
N GLY A 91 -8.00 -11.31 -0.21
CA GLY A 91 -8.03 -10.44 -1.39
C GLY A 91 -9.20 -9.43 -1.46
N PHE A 92 -10.27 -9.65 -0.70
CA PHE A 92 -11.49 -8.81 -0.74
C PHE A 92 -11.35 -7.43 -0.10
N LYS A 93 -10.31 -7.17 0.70
CA LYS A 93 -10.01 -5.80 1.18
C LYS A 93 -9.28 -4.94 0.14
N GLY A 94 -8.73 -5.55 -0.92
CA GLY A 94 -8.02 -4.81 -1.97
C GLY A 94 -8.92 -3.88 -2.80
N ALA A 95 -10.22 -4.16 -2.88
CA ALA A 95 -11.13 -3.43 -3.76
C ALA A 95 -11.74 -2.14 -3.16
N PHE A 96 -11.60 -1.91 -1.85
CA PHE A 96 -12.26 -0.78 -1.16
C PHE A 96 -11.28 0.17 -0.47
N THR A 97 -9.97 -0.05 -0.63
CA THR A 97 -8.93 0.76 0.01
C THR A 97 -7.92 1.12 -1.04
N HIS A 98 -7.71 2.43 -1.22
CA HIS A 98 -6.70 2.97 -2.13
C HIS A 98 -5.37 2.25 -1.91
N SER A 99 -4.80 1.66 -2.96
CA SER A 99 -3.60 0.83 -2.85
C SER A 99 -2.41 1.45 -3.57
N PRO A 100 -1.17 1.17 -3.13
CA PRO A 100 0.03 1.63 -3.84
C PRO A 100 0.12 1.07 -5.27
N PHE A 101 -0.55 -0.05 -5.55
CA PHE A 101 -0.64 -0.61 -6.90
C PHE A 101 -1.54 0.24 -7.80
N ASP A 102 -2.68 0.72 -7.29
CA ASP A 102 -3.60 1.58 -8.03
C ASP A 102 -2.96 2.93 -8.36
N GLU A 103 -2.22 3.51 -7.40
CA GLU A 103 -1.45 4.74 -7.62
C GLU A 103 -0.43 4.59 -8.76
N ARG A 104 0.37 3.53 -8.69
CA ARG A 104 1.38 3.21 -9.70
C ARG A 104 0.74 2.99 -11.07
N ASP A 105 -0.34 2.22 -11.14
CA ASP A 105 -1.01 1.91 -12.41
C ASP A 105 -1.68 3.15 -13.01
N ALA A 106 -2.24 4.04 -12.18
CA ALA A 106 -2.74 5.34 -12.61
C ALA A 106 -1.62 6.24 -13.17
N LEU A 107 -0.45 6.29 -12.51
CA LEU A 107 0.70 7.04 -13.00
C LEU A 107 1.21 6.50 -14.34
N ARG A 108 1.28 5.17 -14.51
CA ARG A 108 1.68 4.55 -15.78
C ARG A 108 0.70 4.84 -16.92
N GLN A 109 -0.60 4.79 -16.64
CA GLN A 109 -1.62 5.10 -17.64
C GLN A 109 -1.58 6.58 -18.06
N GLN A 110 -1.32 7.48 -17.11
CA GLN A 110 -1.29 8.91 -17.39
C GLN A 110 0.03 9.37 -18.03
N TYR A 111 1.16 8.74 -17.68
CA TYR A 111 2.50 9.15 -18.09
C TYR A 111 3.30 7.98 -18.66
N ASN A 112 2.92 7.50 -19.84
CA ASN A 112 3.56 6.36 -20.50
C ASN A 112 5.07 6.55 -20.76
N GLY A 113 5.53 7.79 -21.00
CA GLY A 113 6.93 8.11 -21.28
C GLY A 113 7.85 8.06 -20.06
N ALA A 114 7.28 8.12 -18.84
CA ALA A 114 8.02 8.08 -17.58
C ALA A 114 8.04 6.69 -16.94
N VAL A 115 7.59 5.66 -17.66
CA VAL A 115 7.50 4.28 -17.17
C VAL A 115 8.85 3.59 -17.29
N THR A 116 9.25 2.91 -16.22
CA THR A 116 10.43 2.02 -16.18
C THR A 116 9.95 0.57 -15.98
N ASP A 117 10.86 -0.40 -16.07
CA ASP A 117 10.56 -1.84 -15.94
C ASP A 117 9.78 -2.18 -14.66
N ASP A 118 10.14 -1.57 -13.53
CA ASP A 118 9.56 -1.87 -12.20
C ASP A 118 8.76 -0.70 -11.58
N GLY A 119 8.78 0.49 -12.19
CA GLY A 119 8.21 1.70 -11.59
C GLY A 119 7.89 2.84 -12.55
N VAL A 120 7.98 4.06 -12.03
CA VAL A 120 7.88 5.32 -12.78
C VAL A 120 8.93 6.31 -12.29
N VAL A 121 9.37 7.21 -13.18
CA VAL A 121 10.33 8.26 -12.84
C VAL A 121 9.61 9.56 -12.51
N VAL A 122 9.93 10.11 -11.34
CA VAL A 122 9.29 11.29 -10.79
C VAL A 122 10.35 12.32 -10.41
N ARG A 123 10.13 13.58 -10.76
CA ARG A 123 10.94 14.70 -10.31
C ARG A 123 10.31 15.35 -9.09
N HIS A 124 11.01 15.35 -7.97
CA HIS A 124 10.60 16.00 -6.72
C HIS A 124 11.77 16.83 -6.15
N ASN A 125 11.51 18.09 -5.75
CA ASN A 125 12.54 18.99 -5.20
C ASN A 125 13.84 19.11 -6.02
N GLY A 126 13.72 19.01 -7.34
CA GLY A 126 14.83 19.10 -8.30
C GLY A 126 15.63 17.81 -8.49
N THR A 127 15.29 16.73 -7.79
CA THR A 127 15.93 15.41 -7.90
C THR A 127 14.99 14.44 -8.61
N PHE A 128 15.55 13.51 -9.38
CA PHE A 128 14.78 12.42 -9.98
C PHE A 128 14.77 11.21 -9.06
N TYR A 129 13.59 10.63 -8.90
CA TYR A 129 13.34 9.46 -8.11
C TYR A 129 12.67 8.40 -8.97
N HIS A 130 13.19 7.19 -8.90
CA HIS A 130 12.52 6.02 -9.40
C HIS A 130 11.59 5.49 -8.30
N VAL A 131 10.29 5.54 -8.55
CA VAL A 131 9.23 5.12 -7.63
C VAL A 131 8.74 3.74 -8.03
N ALA A 132 8.92 2.76 -7.15
CA ALA A 132 8.46 1.39 -7.36
C ALA A 132 7.81 0.82 -6.11
N VAL A 133 6.91 -0.16 -6.29
CA VAL A 133 6.29 -0.88 -5.18
C VAL A 133 7.12 -2.13 -4.90
N ARG A 134 7.61 -2.27 -3.66
CA ARG A 134 8.39 -3.42 -3.21
C ARG A 134 7.68 -4.19 -2.12
N GLN A 135 7.95 -5.49 -2.08
CA GLN A 135 7.52 -6.39 -1.02
C GLN A 135 8.71 -6.63 -0.10
N ASP A 136 8.50 -6.56 1.22
CA ASP A 136 9.49 -7.03 2.19
C ASP A 136 9.25 -8.53 2.44
N VAL A 137 10.31 -9.34 2.33
CA VAL A 137 10.27 -10.82 2.38
C VAL A 137 11.11 -11.32 3.54
#